data_AF-A0A661IY79-F1
#
_entry.id   AF-A0A661IY79-F1
#
_cell.length_a   1.000
_cell.length_b   1.000
_cell.length_c   1.000
_cell.angle_alpha   90.00
_cell.angle_beta   90.00
_cell.angle_gamma   90.00
#
_symmetry.space_group_name_H-M   'P 1'
#
loop_
_entity.id
_entity.type
_entity.pdbx_description
1 polymer ?
#
loop_
_entity_poly.entity_id
_entity_poly.type
_entity_poly.pdbx_seq_one_letter_code
_entity_poly.pdbx_strand_id
1 'polypeptide(L)' 'MEVELNELLMDAMNRRASDVHLKVGQPPIFRIDGELVSLDQYPPLKASEVAKIAYQIMSE' A
#
# COMPACT_ATOMS: atom_id res chain seq x y z
N MET A 1 -8.39 -9.97 -1.29
CA MET A 1 -7.41 -9.95 -2.40
C MET A 1 -6.02 -9.87 -1.79
N GLU A 2 -5.02 -10.53 -2.36
CA GLU A 2 -3.62 -10.35 -1.98
C GLU A 2 -3.12 -9.00 -2.54
N VAL A 3 -2.21 -8.33 -1.85
CA VAL A 3 -1.62 -7.06 -2.29
C VAL A 3 -0.39 -7.36 -3.15
N GLU A 4 -0.46 -7.03 -4.44
CA GLU A 4 0.70 -6.99 -5.34
C GLU A 4 1.22 -5.55 -5.40
N LEU A 5 2.53 -5.36 -5.17
CA LEU A 5 3.11 -4.03 -5.00
C LEU A 5 2.98 -3.16 -6.27
N ASN A 6 3.27 -3.72 -7.44
CA ASN A 6 3.24 -2.95 -8.67
C ASN A 6 1.81 -2.56 -9.05
N GLU A 7 0.84 -3.44 -8.83
CA GLU A 7 -0.58 -3.12 -9.04
C GLU A 7 -1.05 -2.01 -8.09
N LEU A 8 -0.65 -2.07 -6.82
CA LEU A 8 -0.97 -1.05 -5.83
C LEU A 8 -0.36 0.31 -6.22
N LEU A 9 0.89 0.32 -6.67
CA LEU A 9 1.57 1.54 -7.13
C LEU A 9 0.95 2.10 -8.42
N MET A 10 0.51 1.25 -9.34
CA MET A 10 -0.23 1.70 -10.53
C MET A 10 -1.58 2.32 -10.15
N ASP A 11 -2.32 1.74 -9.21
CA ASP A 11 -3.57 2.34 -8.71
C ASP A 11 -3.30 3.69 -8.03
N ALA A 12 -2.26 3.77 -7.20
CA ALA A 12 -1.82 5.01 -6.56
C ALA A 12 -1.53 6.11 -7.61
N MET A 13 -0.79 5.78 -8.67
CA MET A 13 -0.51 6.70 -9.78
C MET A 13 -1.78 7.14 -10.51
N ASN A 14 -2.66 6.20 -10.86
CA ASN A 14 -3.92 6.49 -11.56
C ASN A 14 -4.83 7.41 -10.73
N ARG A 15 -4.81 7.25 -9.41
CA ARG A 15 -5.58 8.05 -8.46
C ARG A 15 -4.85 9.30 -7.99
N ARG A 16 -3.67 9.58 -8.54
CA ARG A 16 -2.82 10.73 -8.20
C ARG A 16 -2.50 10.81 -6.70
N ALA A 17 -2.35 9.65 -6.06
CA ALA A 17 -1.90 9.58 -4.69
C ALA A 17 -0.46 10.11 -4.60
N SER A 18 -0.24 11.01 -3.65
CA SER A 18 1.10 11.52 -3.31
C SER A 18 1.94 10.45 -2.63
N ASP A 19 1.32 9.60 -1.80
CA ASP A 19 2.01 8.62 -0.98
C ASP A 19 1.16 7.36 -0.82
N VAL A 20 1.86 6.23 -0.67
CA VAL A 20 1.29 4.94 -0.32
C VAL A 20 1.78 4.54 1.06
N HIS A 21 0.84 4.36 1.99
CA HIS A 21 1.12 3.93 3.36
C HIS A 21 0.78 2.45 3.52
N LEU A 22 1.77 1.67 3.97
CA LEU A 22 1.63 0.26 4.31
C LEU A 22 1.89 0.08 5.80
N LYS A 23 0.88 -0.37 6.54
CA LYS A 23 0.93 -0.49 8.00
C LYS A 23 0.27 -1.78 8.46
N VAL A 24 0.94 -2.49 9.38
CA VAL A 24 0.40 -3.71 9.99
C VAL A 24 -0.92 -3.43 10.69
N GLY A 25 -1.90 -4.28 10.47
CA GLY A 25 -3.24 -4.20 11.06
C GLY A 25 -4.15 -3.17 10.39
N GLN A 26 -3.75 -2.59 9.26
CA GLN A 26 -4.57 -1.69 8.45
C GLN A 26 -4.53 -2.11 6.97
N PRO A 27 -5.58 -1.84 6.18
CA PRO A 27 -5.48 -1.91 4.73
C PRO A 27 -4.40 -0.94 4.21
N PRO A 28 -3.95 -1.07 2.95
CA PRO A 28 -3.18 -0.02 2.30
C PRO A 28 -3.95 1.30 2.33
N ILE A 29 -3.23 2.42 2.51
CA ILE A 29 -3.82 3.75 2.58
C ILE A 29 -3.11 4.64 1.58
N PHE A 30 -3.87 5.39 0.80
CA PHE A 30 -3.33 6.43 -0.08
C PHE A 30 -3.47 7.79 0.55
N ARG A 31 -2.47 8.66 0.34
CA ARG A 31 -2.64 10.10 0.58
C ARG A 31 -2.98 10.79 -0.74
N ILE A 32 -4.22 11.26 -0.89
CA ILE A 32 -4.72 11.95 -2.09
C ILE A 32 -5.14 13.35 -1.67
N ASP A 33 -4.55 14.38 -2.28
CA ASP A 33 -4.83 15.79 -1.96
C ASP A 33 -4.79 16.15 -0.46
N GLY A 34 -3.90 15.48 0.28
CA GLY A 34 -3.72 15.67 1.74
C GLY A 34 -4.58 14.76 2.62
N GLU A 35 -5.57 14.08 2.05
CA GLU A 35 -6.48 13.19 2.77
C GLU A 35 -6.01 11.73 2.74
N LEU A 36 -6.17 11.03 3.87
CA LEU A 36 -5.87 9.60 3.98
C LEU A 36 -7.09 8.76 3.58
N VAL A 37 -6.96 8.03 2.49
CA VAL A 37 -8.01 7.18 1.92
C VAL A 37 -7.62 5.70 2.08
N SER A 38 -8.32 5.00 2.99
CA SER A 38 -8.16 3.56 3.18
C SER A 38 -8.68 2.78 1.97
N LEU A 39 -7.97 1.73 1.57
CA LEU A 39 -8.38 0.82 0.50
C LEU A 39 -9.10 -0.40 1.08
N ASP A 40 -10.33 -0.19 1.53
CA ASP A 40 -11.11 -1.20 2.27
C ASP A 40 -11.44 -2.46 1.47
N GLN A 41 -11.20 -2.49 0.15
CA GLN A 41 -11.26 -3.70 -0.66
C GLN A 41 -10.13 -4.71 -0.33
N TYR A 42 -9.07 -4.26 0.36
CA TYR A 42 -8.00 -5.11 0.84
C TYR A 42 -8.16 -5.43 2.32
N PRO A 43 -7.79 -6.65 2.76
CA PRO A 43 -7.77 -6.97 4.17
C PRO A 43 -6.67 -6.17 4.90
N PRO A 44 -6.76 -6.04 6.23
CA PRO A 44 -5.66 -5.52 7.03
C PRO A 44 -4.36 -6.30 6.80
N LEU A 45 -3.27 -5.58 6.55
CA LEU A 45 -1.96 -6.15 6.25
C LEU A 45 -1.37 -6.86 7.49
N LYS A 46 -0.80 -8.04 7.28
CA LYS A 46 0.00 -8.75 8.28
C LYS A 46 1.44 -8.24 8.28
N ALA A 47 2.13 -8.44 9.41
CA ALA A 47 3.54 -8.08 9.54
C ALA A 47 4.43 -8.73 8.47
N SER A 48 4.17 -9.99 8.12
CA SER A 48 4.89 -10.71 7.07
C SER A 48 4.71 -10.10 5.68
N GLU A 49 3.53 -9.57 5.37
CA GLU A 49 3.23 -8.96 4.08
C GLU A 49 3.94 -7.61 3.92
N VAL A 50 3.91 -6.78 4.96
CA VAL A 50 4.64 -5.50 4.98
C VAL A 50 6.14 -5.73 4.83
N ALA A 51 6.70 -6.71 5.55
CA ALA A 51 8.12 -7.06 5.44
C ALA A 51 8.46 -7.56 4.02
N LYS A 52 7.64 -8.47 3.45
CA LYS A 52 7.81 -8.96 2.07
C LYS A 52 7.85 -7.81 1.07
N ILE A 53 6.92 -6.85 1.17
CA ILE A 53 6.88 -5.68 0.28
C ILE A 53 8.13 -4.81 0.45
N ALA A 54 8.57 -4.54 1.69
CA ALA A 54 9.77 -3.75 1.93
C ALA A 54 11.03 -4.40 1.32
N TYR A 55 11.20 -5.71 1.47
CA TYR A 55 12.34 -6.43 0.89
C TYR A 55 12.32 -6.46 -0.64
N GLN A 56 11.17 -6.29 -1.30
CA GLN A 56 11.10 -6.21 -2.77
C GLN A 56 11.67 -4.91 -3.33
N ILE A 57 11.76 -3.85 -2.53
CA ILE A 57 12.20 -2.50 -2.98
C ILE A 57 13.54 -2.05 -2.41
N MET A 58 13.97 -2.64 -1.30
CA MET A 58 15.26 -2.35 -0.69
C MET A 58 16.36 -3.10 -1.44
N SER A 59 17.45 -2.41 -1.79
CA SER A 59 18.67 -3.09 -2.22
C SER A 59 19.33 -3.79 -1.02
N GLU A 60 20.25 -4.72 -1.31
CA GLU A 60 21.19 -5.25 -0.32
C GLU A 60 22.02 -4.15 0.36
#